data_AF-A0A1C5LKA8-F1
#
_entry.id   AF-A0A1C5LKA8-F1
#
_cell.length_a   1.000
_cell.length_b   1.000
_cell.length_c   1.000
_cell.angle_alpha   90.00
_cell.angle_beta   90.00
_cell.angle_gamma   90.00
#
_symmetry.space_group_name_H-M   'P 1'
#
loop_
_entity.id
_entity.type
_entity.pdbx_description
1 polymer ?
#
loop_
_entity_poly.entity_id
_entity_poly.type
_entity_poly.pdbx_seq_one_letter_code
_entity_poly.pdbx_strand_id
1 'polypeptide(L)'
;MRIEKLDENTKKNLLEDLLKRSPNSYGSYEASVQEILDTVKEKRDAALFEYTEKFDKAVINAQNIQVTEEEIKEAYECVDEELLRIIRRALKNIESYHAKQMQYSWFDSKPDGTILGQKVTALQRVGVYVPGGKAVYPSSVLMNIMPAKVAGVEEIIMVTPPGKDGKVNPTTLVAAKEAGATAVYKVGGAQAIAALAYGTESIPKVDKIVGPGNIYVALAKKAVYGHVSIDSIAGPSEILVLADETANPRYVAADLLSQAEHDELASAILVTTSSELAEKVSAETDKFIQELSRGEIIQKSLDNYGHILVADTMEDAIDAANEIASEHLEIMTANPFDVMTKIRNAGAIFIGEYSSEPLGDYFAGPNHILPTNGTAKFFSPLSVDDFLKKSSIISYSRNALSEIHEDIEKFAEAEQLTAHANSIKVRFE
;
A
#
# COMPACT_ATOMS: atom_id res chain seq x y z
N MET A 1 -18.10 20.55 -9.23
CA MET A 1 -18.21 19.07 -9.20
C MET A 1 -19.63 18.64 -9.59
N ARG A 2 -19.89 17.37 -9.92
CA ARG A 2 -21.25 16.88 -10.23
C ARG A 2 -22.03 16.65 -8.94
N ILE A 3 -23.14 17.38 -8.75
CA ILE A 3 -24.06 17.18 -7.60
C ILE A 3 -25.21 16.29 -8.05
N GLU A 4 -25.42 15.18 -7.35
CA GLU A 4 -26.42 14.17 -7.69
C GLU A 4 -27.16 13.72 -6.42
N LYS A 5 -28.44 13.36 -6.55
CA LYS A 5 -29.14 12.69 -5.44
C LYS A 5 -28.59 11.26 -5.31
N LEU A 6 -28.29 10.85 -4.08
CA LEU A 6 -27.93 9.48 -3.78
C LEU A 6 -29.18 8.59 -3.88
N ASP A 7 -29.19 7.70 -4.86
CA ASP A 7 -30.13 6.60 -4.97
C ASP A 7 -29.40 5.35 -5.48
N GLU A 8 -30.12 4.23 -5.61
CA GLU A 8 -29.54 2.97 -6.07
C GLU A 8 -28.90 3.06 -7.46
N ASN A 9 -29.45 3.87 -8.37
CA ASN A 9 -28.90 4.02 -9.71
C ASN A 9 -27.64 4.88 -9.69
N THR A 10 -27.65 6.03 -9.01
CA THR A 10 -26.46 6.89 -8.89
C THR A 10 -25.31 6.14 -8.22
N LYS A 11 -25.61 5.42 -7.13
CA LYS A 11 -24.62 4.57 -6.42
C LYS A 11 -24.06 3.50 -7.34
N LYS A 12 -24.90 2.76 -8.07
CA LYS A 12 -24.47 1.71 -9.00
C LYS A 12 -23.61 2.27 -10.13
N ASN A 13 -24.04 3.36 -10.77
CA ASN A 13 -23.32 4.00 -11.87
C ASN A 13 -21.94 4.48 -11.42
N LEU A 14 -21.87 5.13 -10.24
CA LEU A 14 -20.61 5.54 -9.63
C LEU A 14 -19.68 4.35 -9.43
N LEU A 15 -20.15 3.26 -8.82
CA LEU A 15 -19.33 2.06 -8.62
C LEU A 15 -18.83 1.47 -9.95
N GLU A 16 -19.67 1.42 -10.99
CA GLU A 16 -19.27 0.98 -12.33
C GLU A 16 -18.20 1.91 -12.94
N ASP A 17 -18.30 3.22 -12.74
CA ASP A 17 -17.32 4.19 -13.21
C ASP A 17 -15.98 4.10 -12.44
N LEU A 18 -16.05 3.91 -11.12
CA LEU A 18 -14.87 3.72 -10.28
C LEU A 18 -14.11 2.45 -10.69
N LEU A 19 -14.81 1.36 -11.04
CA LEU A 19 -14.22 0.10 -11.50
C LEU A 19 -13.47 0.23 -12.84
N LYS A 20 -13.85 1.16 -13.72
CA LYS A 20 -13.16 1.38 -15.01
C LYS A 20 -11.71 1.83 -14.82
N ARG A 21 -11.36 2.38 -13.65
CA ARG A 21 -9.99 2.75 -13.27
C ARG A 21 -9.13 1.56 -12.84
N SER A 22 -9.72 0.37 -12.70
CA SER A 22 -8.98 -0.82 -12.30
C SER A 22 -7.90 -1.18 -13.34
N PRO A 23 -6.67 -1.51 -12.91
CA PRO A 23 -5.61 -2.04 -13.77
C PRO A 23 -6.05 -3.23 -14.66
N ASN A 24 -7.05 -4.01 -14.21
CA ASN A 24 -7.54 -5.18 -14.93
C ASN A 24 -8.24 -4.85 -16.26
N SER A 25 -8.50 -3.59 -16.57
CA SER A 25 -9.18 -3.16 -17.79
C SER A 25 -8.22 -2.91 -18.98
N TYR A 26 -6.91 -3.13 -18.80
CA TYR A 26 -5.86 -2.64 -19.72
C TYR A 26 -5.01 -3.75 -20.36
N GLY A 27 -5.63 -4.65 -21.14
CA GLY A 27 -4.95 -5.85 -21.70
C GLY A 27 -3.73 -5.59 -22.61
N SER A 28 -3.61 -4.42 -23.24
CA SER A 28 -2.42 -4.08 -24.05
C SER A 28 -1.15 -3.84 -23.20
N TYR A 29 -1.33 -3.32 -21.99
CA TYR A 29 -0.22 -3.08 -21.05
C TYR A 29 0.29 -4.41 -20.48
N GLU A 30 -0.60 -5.38 -20.25
CA GLU A 30 -0.22 -6.70 -19.72
C GLU A 30 0.79 -7.42 -20.63
N ALA A 31 0.57 -7.42 -21.96
CA ALA A 31 1.49 -8.04 -22.90
C ALA A 31 2.89 -7.38 -22.88
N SER A 32 2.93 -6.05 -22.79
CA SER A 32 4.18 -5.29 -22.76
C SER A 32 4.94 -5.51 -21.46
N VAL A 33 4.23 -5.58 -20.33
CA VAL A 33 4.81 -5.92 -19.02
C VAL A 33 5.37 -7.32 -19.04
N GLN A 34 4.62 -8.31 -19.57
CA GLN A 34 5.08 -9.69 -19.65
C GLN A 34 6.40 -9.81 -20.45
N GLU A 35 6.50 -9.12 -21.59
CA GLU A 35 7.74 -9.06 -22.38
C GLU A 35 8.93 -8.52 -21.56
N ILE A 36 8.72 -7.43 -20.79
CA ILE A 36 9.75 -6.86 -19.92
C ILE A 36 10.16 -7.86 -18.84
N LEU A 37 9.20 -8.51 -18.17
CA LEU A 37 9.46 -9.48 -17.12
C LEU A 37 10.27 -10.67 -17.65
N ASP A 38 9.89 -11.23 -18.80
CA ASP A 38 10.57 -12.37 -19.41
C ASP A 38 11.98 -11.99 -19.87
N THR A 39 12.14 -10.79 -20.45
CA THR A 39 13.44 -10.29 -20.89
C THR A 39 14.40 -10.09 -19.70
N VAL A 40 13.93 -9.55 -18.57
CA VAL A 40 14.75 -9.41 -17.36
C VAL A 40 15.07 -10.77 -16.74
N LYS A 41 14.13 -11.70 -16.74
CA LYS A 41 14.35 -13.06 -16.24
C LYS A 41 15.44 -13.79 -17.02
N GLU A 42 15.49 -13.61 -18.34
CA GLU A 42 16.49 -14.23 -19.22
C GLU A 42 17.84 -13.51 -19.23
N LYS A 43 17.83 -12.17 -19.36
CA LYS A 43 19.03 -11.37 -19.62
C LYS A 43 19.55 -10.59 -18.41
N ARG A 44 18.81 -10.58 -17.30
CA ARG A 44 19.20 -10.00 -16.01
C ARG A 44 19.70 -8.55 -16.12
N ASP A 45 20.87 -8.22 -15.58
CA ASP A 45 21.41 -6.85 -15.55
C ASP A 45 21.41 -6.17 -16.92
N ALA A 46 21.72 -6.91 -17.98
CA ALA A 46 21.76 -6.36 -19.34
C ALA A 46 20.40 -5.76 -19.76
N ALA A 47 19.30 -6.45 -19.42
CA ALA A 47 17.96 -5.93 -19.69
C ALA A 47 17.62 -4.74 -18.78
N LEU A 48 18.07 -4.74 -17.53
CA LEU A 48 17.85 -3.62 -16.61
C LEU A 48 18.47 -2.34 -17.15
N PHE A 49 19.72 -2.40 -17.59
CA PHE A 49 20.45 -1.25 -18.12
C PHE A 49 19.79 -0.74 -19.41
N GLU A 50 19.41 -1.63 -20.32
CA GLU A 50 18.71 -1.29 -21.57
C GLU A 50 17.38 -0.57 -21.29
N TYR A 51 16.55 -1.12 -20.39
CA TYR A 51 15.25 -0.50 -20.07
C TYR A 51 15.39 0.81 -19.30
N THR A 52 16.39 0.93 -18.42
CA THR A 52 16.67 2.18 -17.70
C THR A 52 17.10 3.29 -18.66
N GLU A 53 17.99 2.99 -19.62
CA GLU A 53 18.35 3.95 -20.67
C GLU A 53 17.15 4.29 -21.56
N LYS A 54 16.34 3.29 -21.93
CA LYS A 54 15.16 3.49 -22.78
C LYS A 54 14.09 4.35 -22.11
N PHE A 55 13.74 4.08 -20.86
CA PHE A 55 12.60 4.71 -20.20
C PHE A 55 13.00 5.92 -19.35
N ASP A 56 14.07 5.81 -18.56
CA ASP A 56 14.51 6.86 -17.64
C ASP A 56 15.56 7.80 -18.27
N LYS A 57 16.08 7.44 -19.45
CA LYS A 57 17.11 8.20 -20.20
C LYS A 57 18.42 8.34 -19.42
N ALA A 58 18.71 7.36 -18.56
CA ALA A 58 19.91 7.30 -17.73
C ALA A 58 20.77 6.10 -18.11
N VAL A 59 22.06 6.31 -18.28
CA VAL A 59 23.02 5.23 -18.56
C VAL A 59 23.53 4.67 -17.24
N ILE A 60 23.05 3.47 -16.90
CA ILE A 60 23.40 2.73 -15.70
C ILE A 60 24.12 1.43 -16.09
N ASN A 61 25.02 0.95 -15.23
CA ASN A 61 25.77 -0.28 -15.36
C ASN A 61 26.04 -0.90 -13.98
N ALA A 62 26.73 -2.05 -13.96
CA ALA A 62 27.02 -2.78 -12.73
C ALA A 62 27.85 -1.99 -11.69
N GLN A 63 28.58 -0.95 -12.12
CA GLN A 63 29.40 -0.13 -11.22
C GLN A 63 28.62 1.04 -10.59
N ASN A 64 27.50 1.47 -11.17
CA ASN A 64 26.77 2.66 -10.70
C ASN A 64 25.28 2.44 -10.42
N ILE A 65 24.74 1.22 -10.65
CA ILE A 65 23.35 0.88 -10.37
C ILE A 65 23.00 0.97 -8.89
N GLN A 66 23.92 0.58 -8.01
CA GLN A 66 23.76 0.74 -6.57
C GLN A 66 24.21 2.14 -6.15
N VAL A 67 23.38 2.82 -5.35
CA VAL A 67 23.72 4.12 -4.76
C VAL A 67 24.91 3.95 -3.80
N THR A 68 25.91 4.81 -3.91
CA THR A 68 27.10 4.77 -3.04
C THR A 68 26.93 5.60 -1.77
N GLU A 69 27.77 5.37 -0.76
CA GLU A 69 27.76 6.18 0.46
C GLU A 69 28.17 7.64 0.19
N GLU A 70 29.00 7.89 -0.83
CA GLU A 70 29.33 9.23 -1.31
C GLU A 70 28.10 9.97 -1.86
N GLU A 71 27.27 9.31 -2.67
CA GLU A 71 26.03 9.90 -3.17
C GLU A 71 25.04 10.22 -2.04
N ILE A 72 25.01 9.38 -1.00
CA ILE A 72 24.21 9.63 0.19
C ILE A 72 24.74 10.87 0.93
N LYS A 73 26.05 11.01 1.12
CA LYS A 73 26.65 12.20 1.75
C LYS A 73 26.36 13.47 0.97
N GLU A 74 26.54 13.44 -0.36
CA GLU A 74 26.17 14.55 -1.25
C GLU A 74 24.69 14.93 -1.10
N ALA A 75 23.81 13.93 -0.97
CA ALA A 75 22.39 14.18 -0.78
C ALA A 75 22.09 14.90 0.54
N TYR A 76 22.76 14.55 1.65
CA TYR A 76 22.62 15.28 2.93
C TYR A 76 23.06 16.74 2.85
N GLU A 77 24.06 17.06 2.03
CA GLU A 77 24.51 18.45 1.83
C GLU A 77 23.50 19.29 1.02
N CYS A 78 22.65 18.62 0.23
CA CYS A 78 21.64 19.27 -0.62
C CYS A 78 20.26 19.40 0.05
N VAL A 79 19.99 18.65 1.12
CA VAL A 79 18.70 18.66 1.82
C VAL A 79 18.71 19.69 2.94
N ASP A 80 17.70 20.56 2.94
CA ASP A 80 17.49 21.57 3.97
C ASP A 80 17.38 20.95 5.38
N GLU A 81 18.02 21.56 6.37
CA GLU A 81 18.08 21.06 7.75
C GLU A 81 16.70 21.00 8.40
N GLU A 82 15.81 21.94 8.08
CA GLU A 82 14.44 21.92 8.59
C GLU A 82 13.65 20.76 7.98
N LEU A 83 13.79 20.50 6.69
CA LEU A 83 13.18 19.33 6.05
C LEU A 83 13.69 18.02 6.65
N LEU A 84 15.01 17.89 6.89
CA LEU A 84 15.58 16.72 7.56
C LEU A 84 15.00 16.51 8.97
N ARG A 85 14.84 17.61 9.73
CA ARG A 85 14.19 17.57 11.05
C ARG A 85 12.73 17.12 10.95
N ILE A 86 12.00 17.54 9.93
CA ILE A 86 10.61 17.11 9.68
C ILE A 86 10.55 15.60 9.36
N ILE A 87 11.42 15.12 8.47
CA ILE A 87 11.54 13.69 8.12
C ILE A 87 11.76 12.84 9.38
N ARG A 88 12.70 13.23 10.24
CA ARG A 88 12.99 12.51 11.49
C ARG A 88 11.81 12.49 12.47
N ARG A 89 11.03 13.58 12.53
CA ARG A 89 9.82 13.62 13.36
C ARG A 89 8.72 12.72 12.81
N ALA A 90 8.48 12.74 11.50
CA ALA A 90 7.55 11.83 10.84
C ALA A 90 7.94 10.38 11.09
N LEU A 91 9.22 10.03 10.89
CA LEU A 91 9.75 8.70 11.16
C LEU A 91 9.45 8.21 12.57
N LYS A 92 9.65 9.06 13.59
CA LYS A 92 9.36 8.70 14.98
C LYS A 92 7.89 8.38 15.20
N ASN A 93 6.98 9.12 14.57
CA ASN A 93 5.55 8.86 14.68
C ASN A 93 5.17 7.55 13.97
N ILE A 94 5.69 7.33 12.76
CA ILE A 94 5.46 6.11 11.96
C ILE A 94 6.01 4.88 12.72
N GLU A 95 7.24 4.95 13.23
CA GLU A 95 7.85 3.90 14.04
C GLU A 95 7.01 3.60 15.29
N SER A 96 6.61 4.64 16.03
CA SER A 96 5.81 4.47 17.25
C SER A 96 4.43 3.87 16.99
N TYR A 97 3.81 4.18 15.85
CA TYR A 97 2.55 3.59 15.45
C TYR A 97 2.71 2.11 15.09
N HIS A 98 3.64 1.80 14.19
CA HIS A 98 3.86 0.43 13.71
C HIS A 98 4.38 -0.50 14.82
N ALA A 99 5.18 0.00 15.76
CA ALA A 99 5.65 -0.80 16.91
C ALA A 99 4.50 -1.39 17.74
N LYS A 100 3.33 -0.73 17.78
CA LYS A 100 2.13 -1.23 18.48
C LYS A 100 1.46 -2.41 17.77
N GLN A 101 1.77 -2.64 16.49
CA GLN A 101 1.21 -3.72 15.69
C GLN A 101 2.02 -5.01 15.80
N MET A 102 3.21 -4.99 16.42
CA MET A 102 4.08 -6.15 16.55
C MET A 102 3.39 -7.32 17.23
N GLN A 103 3.42 -8.48 16.57
CA GLN A 103 2.96 -9.75 17.12
C GLN A 103 4.15 -10.59 17.57
N TYR A 104 4.02 -11.26 18.72
CA TYR A 104 5.07 -12.10 19.29
C TYR A 104 4.72 -13.58 19.17
N SER A 105 5.77 -14.41 19.11
CA SER A 105 5.60 -15.86 19.15
C SER A 105 4.96 -16.29 20.46
N TRP A 106 4.09 -17.29 20.41
CA TRP A 106 3.48 -17.88 21.60
C TRP A 106 3.53 -19.40 21.55
N PHE A 107 3.57 -20.02 22.73
CA PHE A 107 3.62 -21.47 22.91
C PHE A 107 2.69 -21.83 24.09
N ASP A 108 1.77 -22.74 23.84
CA ASP A 108 0.86 -23.32 24.80
C ASP A 108 1.29 -24.75 25.11
N SER A 109 1.75 -24.98 26.35
CA SER A 109 2.28 -26.26 26.81
C SER A 109 1.31 -26.90 27.79
N LYS A 110 0.99 -28.19 27.58
CA LYS A 110 0.10 -28.96 28.44
C LYS A 110 0.89 -29.94 29.33
N PRO A 111 0.33 -30.35 30.49
CA PRO A 111 1.00 -31.29 31.40
C PRO A 111 1.33 -32.66 30.79
N ASP A 112 0.60 -33.07 29.75
CA ASP A 112 0.85 -34.32 29.01
C ASP A 112 2.07 -34.24 28.08
N GLY A 113 2.75 -33.09 28.01
CA GLY A 113 3.91 -32.85 27.16
C GLY A 113 3.57 -32.41 25.73
N THR A 114 2.29 -32.10 25.44
CA THR A 114 1.88 -31.44 24.20
C THR A 114 2.30 -29.98 24.22
N ILE A 115 2.84 -29.49 23.10
CA ILE A 115 3.11 -28.07 22.87
C ILE A 115 2.51 -27.68 21.52
N LEU A 116 1.57 -26.74 21.55
CA LEU A 116 1.07 -26.06 20.37
C LEU A 116 1.56 -24.61 20.38
N GLY A 117 1.70 -23.99 19.23
CA GLY A 117 2.15 -22.61 19.21
C GLY A 117 2.14 -21.97 17.84
N GLN A 118 2.55 -20.71 17.82
CA GLN A 118 2.76 -19.95 16.61
C GLN A 118 4.08 -19.21 16.72
N LYS A 119 5.03 -19.55 15.84
CA LYS A 119 6.27 -18.82 15.70
C LYS A 119 6.07 -17.68 14.69
N VAL A 120 6.25 -16.46 15.15
CA VAL A 120 6.27 -15.25 14.33
C VAL A 120 7.71 -14.91 13.98
N THR A 121 8.00 -14.63 12.71
CA THR A 121 9.36 -14.31 12.24
C THR A 121 9.28 -13.30 11.11
N ALA A 122 10.20 -12.34 11.05
CA ALA A 122 10.29 -11.41 9.93
C ALA A 122 10.63 -12.12 8.61
N LEU A 123 10.28 -11.50 7.49
CA LEU A 123 10.88 -11.82 6.21
C LEU A 123 12.37 -11.46 6.23
N GLN A 124 13.18 -12.22 5.51
CA GLN A 124 14.63 -11.99 5.50
C GLN A 124 14.97 -10.80 4.60
N ARG A 125 14.42 -10.80 3.38
CA ARG A 125 14.68 -9.74 2.39
C ARG A 125 13.39 -9.27 1.73
N VAL A 126 13.17 -7.95 1.69
CA VAL A 126 12.03 -7.34 1.00
C VAL A 126 12.48 -6.25 0.03
N GLY A 127 11.73 -6.12 -1.06
CA GLY A 127 11.88 -5.07 -2.04
C GLY A 127 10.86 -3.97 -1.82
N VAL A 128 11.31 -2.72 -1.81
CA VAL A 128 10.49 -1.52 -1.69
C VAL A 128 10.59 -0.75 -3.00
N TYR A 129 9.49 -0.63 -3.73
CA TYR A 129 9.41 0.21 -4.91
C TYR A 129 8.99 1.62 -4.52
N VAL A 130 9.79 2.62 -4.86
CA VAL A 130 9.45 4.04 -4.67
C VAL A 130 9.35 4.73 -6.02
N PRO A 131 8.18 5.27 -6.39
CA PRO A 131 8.01 6.03 -7.62
C PRO A 131 8.98 7.22 -7.71
N GLY A 132 9.37 7.57 -8.94
CA GLY A 132 10.18 8.75 -9.23
C GLY A 132 9.85 9.31 -10.62
N GLY A 133 10.62 10.31 -11.06
CA GLY A 133 10.42 10.98 -12.35
C GLY A 133 9.68 12.31 -12.21
N LYS A 134 8.35 12.32 -12.45
CA LYS A 134 7.54 13.55 -12.47
C LYS A 134 7.31 14.18 -11.09
N ALA A 135 7.43 13.39 -10.02
CA ALA A 135 7.21 13.82 -8.65
C ALA A 135 8.18 13.08 -7.71
N VAL A 136 8.37 13.66 -6.52
CA VAL A 136 9.30 13.19 -5.50
C VAL A 136 8.52 12.90 -4.23
N TYR A 137 8.56 11.66 -3.75
CA TYR A 137 7.73 11.20 -2.63
C TYR A 137 8.58 10.67 -1.47
N PRO A 138 9.22 11.54 -0.67
CA PRO A 138 9.98 11.10 0.49
C PRO A 138 9.06 10.44 1.54
N SER A 139 7.80 10.85 1.65
CA SER A 139 6.81 10.19 2.52
C SER A 139 6.63 8.72 2.18
N SER A 140 6.46 8.37 0.91
CA SER A 140 6.33 6.96 0.48
C SER A 140 7.57 6.13 0.78
N VAL A 141 8.76 6.73 0.84
CA VAL A 141 9.96 6.04 1.31
C VAL A 141 9.80 5.65 2.77
N LEU A 142 9.40 6.60 3.62
CA LEU A 142 9.22 6.38 5.05
C LEU A 142 8.15 5.32 5.32
N MET A 143 7.01 5.44 4.65
CA MET A 143 5.84 4.58 4.82
C MET A 143 6.08 3.15 4.32
N ASN A 144 6.92 2.93 3.29
CA ASN A 144 7.30 1.58 2.89
C ASN A 144 8.33 0.93 3.84
N ILE A 145 9.38 1.68 4.21
CA ILE A 145 10.57 1.10 4.86
C ILE A 145 10.36 0.92 6.36
N MET A 146 9.72 1.89 7.02
CA MET A 146 9.65 1.88 8.48
C MET A 146 8.88 0.67 9.05
N PRO A 147 7.75 0.20 8.48
CA PRO A 147 7.09 -1.01 8.95
C PRO A 147 7.97 -2.26 8.80
N ALA A 148 8.74 -2.38 7.71
CA ALA A 148 9.67 -3.47 7.49
C ALA A 148 10.81 -3.46 8.53
N LYS A 149 11.34 -2.27 8.84
CA LYS A 149 12.35 -2.08 9.89
C LYS A 149 11.82 -2.45 11.27
N VAL A 150 10.60 -2.00 11.61
CA VAL A 150 9.93 -2.34 12.88
C VAL A 150 9.69 -3.84 12.99
N ALA A 151 9.31 -4.51 11.89
CA ALA A 151 9.14 -5.96 11.84
C ALA A 151 10.45 -6.74 12.06
N GLY A 152 11.61 -6.10 11.85
CA GLY A 152 12.93 -6.71 11.97
C GLY A 152 13.43 -7.37 10.69
N VAL A 153 13.02 -6.87 9.52
CA VAL A 153 13.56 -7.33 8.24
C VAL A 153 15.04 -6.97 8.13
N GLU A 154 15.87 -7.95 7.78
CA GLU A 154 17.33 -7.80 7.74
C GLU A 154 17.79 -7.01 6.50
N GLU A 155 17.19 -7.29 5.35
CA GLU A 155 17.56 -6.68 4.08
C GLU A 155 16.36 -5.96 3.44
N ILE A 156 16.37 -4.63 3.50
CA ILE A 156 15.36 -3.76 2.88
C ILE A 156 15.98 -3.15 1.62
N ILE A 157 15.61 -3.69 0.46
CA ILE A 157 16.13 -3.28 -0.84
C ILE A 157 15.18 -2.28 -1.46
N MET A 158 15.59 -1.02 -1.56
CA MET A 158 14.82 0.01 -2.25
C MET A 158 15.22 0.09 -3.73
N VAL A 159 14.22 0.16 -4.61
CA VAL A 159 14.41 0.48 -6.03
C VAL A 159 13.65 1.76 -6.37
N THR A 160 14.27 2.65 -7.13
CA THR A 160 13.64 3.89 -7.60
C THR A 160 14.29 4.33 -8.93
N PRO A 161 13.51 4.83 -9.91
CA PRO A 161 14.08 5.27 -11.17
C PRO A 161 15.02 6.48 -10.95
N PRO A 162 16.20 6.50 -11.59
CA PRO A 162 17.08 7.66 -11.53
C PRO A 162 16.53 8.82 -12.37
N GLY A 163 17.03 10.02 -12.11
CA GLY A 163 16.93 11.14 -13.02
C GLY A 163 17.74 10.90 -14.30
N LYS A 164 17.53 11.76 -15.31
CA LYS A 164 18.26 11.68 -16.59
C LYS A 164 19.78 11.82 -16.44
N ASP A 165 20.22 12.42 -15.35
CA ASP A 165 21.62 12.56 -14.93
C ASP A 165 22.18 11.29 -14.27
N GLY A 166 21.36 10.24 -14.11
CA GLY A 166 21.73 8.99 -13.45
C GLY A 166 21.74 9.09 -11.92
N LYS A 167 21.30 10.20 -11.32
CA LYS A 167 21.25 10.38 -9.86
C LYS A 167 19.84 10.15 -9.32
N VAL A 168 19.74 9.77 -8.05
CA VAL A 168 18.46 9.73 -7.33
C VAL A 168 18.25 11.08 -6.66
N ASN A 169 16.99 11.50 -6.51
CA ASN A 169 16.66 12.75 -5.83
C ASN A 169 17.25 12.77 -4.40
N PRO A 170 17.93 13.86 -3.98
CA PRO A 170 18.55 13.94 -2.66
C PRO A 170 17.59 13.68 -1.49
N THR A 171 16.39 14.23 -1.53
CA THR A 171 15.39 14.07 -0.47
C THR A 171 14.93 12.61 -0.37
N THR A 172 14.76 11.93 -1.50
CA THR A 172 14.44 10.49 -1.54
C THR A 172 15.57 9.65 -0.94
N LEU A 173 16.83 9.94 -1.27
CA LEU A 173 17.98 9.21 -0.71
C LEU A 173 18.14 9.42 0.79
N VAL A 174 18.04 10.66 1.26
CA VAL A 174 18.09 10.99 2.69
C VAL A 174 16.96 10.30 3.43
N ALA A 175 15.73 10.33 2.91
CA ALA A 175 14.60 9.61 3.48
C ALA A 175 14.87 8.10 3.57
N ALA A 176 15.46 7.49 2.53
CA ALA A 176 15.78 6.07 2.51
C ALA A 176 16.81 5.69 3.58
N LYS A 177 17.87 6.50 3.71
CA LYS A 177 18.91 6.30 4.72
C LYS A 177 18.36 6.45 6.15
N GLU A 178 17.60 7.51 6.41
CA GLU A 178 17.00 7.76 7.73
C GLU A 178 15.97 6.67 8.09
N ALA A 179 15.17 6.22 7.12
CA ALA A 179 14.19 5.16 7.34
C ALA A 179 14.84 3.78 7.58
N GLY A 180 16.03 3.55 7.03
CA GLY A 180 16.82 2.33 7.24
C GLY A 180 16.82 1.36 6.07
N ALA A 181 16.80 1.86 4.82
CA ALA A 181 17.11 1.04 3.66
C ALA A 181 18.50 0.39 3.80
N THR A 182 18.61 -0.89 3.47
CA THR A 182 19.90 -1.61 3.45
C THR A 182 20.69 -1.28 2.18
N ALA A 183 19.99 -1.18 1.04
CA ALA A 183 20.57 -0.76 -0.24
C ALA A 183 19.53 -0.03 -1.09
N VAL A 184 19.99 0.88 -1.95
CA VAL A 184 19.16 1.60 -2.93
C VAL A 184 19.71 1.35 -4.33
N TYR A 185 18.85 0.94 -5.26
CA TYR A 185 19.20 0.70 -6.65
C TYR A 185 18.43 1.62 -7.60
N LYS A 186 19.16 2.12 -8.61
CA LYS A 186 18.74 3.13 -9.59
C LYS A 186 18.00 2.50 -10.76
N VAL A 187 16.83 1.93 -10.49
CA VAL A 187 15.97 1.28 -11.49
C VAL A 187 14.50 1.43 -11.11
N GLY A 188 13.62 1.69 -12.09
CA GLY A 188 12.17 1.81 -11.90
C GLY A 188 11.36 0.87 -12.78
N GLY A 189 10.04 1.10 -12.84
CA GLY A 189 9.13 0.41 -13.76
C GLY A 189 9.00 -1.11 -13.54
N ALA A 190 8.46 -1.79 -14.56
CA ALA A 190 8.28 -3.24 -14.54
C ALA A 190 9.61 -4.01 -14.45
N GLN A 191 10.68 -3.44 -15.01
CA GLN A 191 12.02 -4.04 -14.98
C GLN A 191 12.59 -4.08 -13.55
N ALA A 192 12.32 -3.08 -12.71
CA ALA A 192 12.71 -3.12 -11.29
C ALA A 192 11.97 -4.20 -10.53
N ILE A 193 10.66 -4.37 -10.79
CA ILE A 193 9.84 -5.41 -10.16
C ILE A 193 10.34 -6.80 -10.58
N ALA A 194 10.67 -6.98 -11.86
CA ALA A 194 11.28 -8.22 -12.35
C ALA A 194 12.63 -8.51 -11.66
N ALA A 195 13.48 -7.50 -11.51
CA ALA A 195 14.78 -7.63 -10.84
C ALA A 195 14.63 -8.10 -9.39
N LEU A 196 13.70 -7.49 -8.65
CA LEU A 196 13.42 -7.89 -7.27
C LEU A 196 12.83 -9.30 -7.19
N ALA A 197 11.93 -9.67 -8.10
CA ALA A 197 11.26 -10.98 -8.09
C ALA A 197 12.18 -12.14 -8.51
N TYR A 198 13.04 -11.93 -9.50
CA TYR A 198 13.87 -12.99 -10.09
C TYR A 198 15.33 -12.95 -9.64
N GLY A 199 15.81 -11.79 -9.19
CA GLY A 199 17.22 -11.51 -8.94
C GLY A 199 18.02 -11.31 -10.23
N THR A 200 19.06 -10.49 -10.14
CA THR A 200 20.07 -10.30 -11.19
C THR A 200 21.47 -10.40 -10.60
N GLU A 201 22.51 -10.14 -11.39
CA GLU A 201 23.89 -10.07 -10.89
C GLU A 201 24.06 -8.93 -9.88
N SER A 202 23.39 -7.79 -10.09
CA SER A 202 23.49 -6.62 -9.20
C SER A 202 22.41 -6.57 -8.11
N ILE A 203 21.18 -7.01 -8.38
CA ILE A 203 20.04 -6.88 -7.47
C ILE A 203 19.66 -8.26 -6.91
N PRO A 204 19.72 -8.48 -5.59
CA PRO A 204 19.35 -9.77 -5.02
C PRO A 204 17.83 -10.02 -5.13
N LYS A 205 17.45 -11.28 -5.32
CA LYS A 205 16.05 -11.71 -5.23
C LYS A 205 15.49 -11.47 -3.82
N VAL A 206 14.26 -10.95 -3.73
CA VAL A 206 13.54 -10.70 -2.47
C VAL A 206 12.36 -11.66 -2.26
N ASP A 207 11.81 -11.70 -1.04
CA ASP A 207 10.66 -12.57 -0.67
C ASP A 207 9.30 -11.86 -0.79
N LYS A 208 9.28 -10.53 -0.66
CA LYS A 208 8.09 -9.68 -0.83
C LYS A 208 8.45 -8.36 -1.51
N ILE A 209 7.59 -7.88 -2.40
CA ILE A 209 7.69 -6.55 -3.02
C ILE A 209 6.52 -5.69 -2.58
N VAL A 210 6.81 -4.50 -2.05
CA VAL A 210 5.81 -3.53 -1.60
C VAL A 210 5.99 -2.18 -2.30
N GLY A 211 4.96 -1.35 -2.22
CA GLY A 211 5.00 0.04 -2.66
C GLY A 211 4.13 0.31 -3.89
N PRO A 212 3.54 1.51 -3.97
CA PRO A 212 2.68 1.90 -5.08
C PRO A 212 3.51 2.21 -6.33
N GLY A 213 2.86 2.20 -7.49
CA GLY A 213 3.50 2.58 -8.74
C GLY A 213 2.47 2.77 -9.85
N ASN A 214 2.95 3.14 -11.03
CA ASN A 214 2.08 3.28 -12.19
C ASN A 214 1.53 1.91 -12.65
N ILE A 215 0.69 1.93 -13.69
CA ILE A 215 0.06 0.73 -14.25
C ILE A 215 1.06 -0.40 -14.61
N TYR A 216 2.25 -0.07 -15.11
CA TYR A 216 3.26 -1.08 -15.45
C TYR A 216 3.82 -1.77 -14.20
N VAL A 217 4.02 -1.02 -13.11
CA VAL A 217 4.46 -1.55 -11.82
C VAL A 217 3.37 -2.42 -11.20
N ALA A 218 2.11 -1.96 -11.22
CA ALA A 218 0.97 -2.68 -10.70
C ALA A 218 0.76 -4.03 -11.42
N LEU A 219 0.80 -4.03 -12.76
CA LEU A 219 0.70 -5.24 -13.57
C LEU A 219 1.92 -6.16 -13.40
N ALA A 220 3.12 -5.60 -13.25
CA ALA A 220 4.32 -6.39 -12.99
C ALA A 220 4.22 -7.12 -11.64
N LYS A 221 3.79 -6.41 -10.57
CA LYS A 221 3.55 -6.99 -9.24
C LYS A 221 2.53 -8.13 -9.30
N LYS A 222 1.42 -7.92 -10.02
CA LYS A 222 0.40 -8.95 -10.27
C LYS A 222 1.01 -10.19 -10.95
N ALA A 223 1.81 -10.00 -11.98
CA ALA A 223 2.40 -11.10 -12.76
C ALA A 223 3.48 -11.89 -12.00
N VAL A 224 4.23 -11.25 -11.10
CA VAL A 224 5.25 -11.95 -10.29
C VAL A 224 4.70 -12.56 -9.00
N TYR A 225 3.45 -12.27 -8.64
CA TYR A 225 2.81 -12.83 -7.45
C TYR A 225 2.79 -14.36 -7.51
N GLY A 226 3.23 -15.01 -6.42
CA GLY A 226 3.41 -16.46 -6.32
C GLY A 226 4.86 -16.91 -6.54
N HIS A 227 5.67 -16.14 -7.27
CA HIS A 227 7.14 -16.25 -7.22
C HIS A 227 7.74 -15.45 -6.06
N VAL A 228 7.09 -14.33 -5.76
CA VAL A 228 7.34 -13.41 -4.65
C VAL A 228 5.98 -12.99 -4.09
N SER A 229 5.91 -12.64 -2.80
CA SER A 229 4.69 -12.01 -2.26
C SER A 229 4.60 -10.55 -2.71
N ILE A 230 3.39 -10.00 -2.74
CA ILE A 230 3.16 -8.55 -2.84
C ILE A 230 2.29 -8.07 -1.69
N ASP A 231 2.23 -6.76 -1.46
CA ASP A 231 1.26 -6.07 -0.61
C ASP A 231 -0.13 -6.05 -1.26
N SER A 232 -0.28 -5.31 -2.36
CA SER A 232 -1.53 -5.15 -3.10
C SER A 232 -1.26 -4.66 -4.54
N ILE A 233 -2.30 -4.68 -5.36
CA ILE A 233 -2.30 -4.05 -6.68
C ILE A 233 -2.93 -2.67 -6.53
N ALA A 234 -2.09 -1.67 -6.27
CA ALA A 234 -2.54 -0.30 -6.16
C ALA A 234 -3.13 0.19 -7.50
N GLY A 235 -4.30 0.81 -7.43
CA GLY A 235 -4.87 1.63 -8.49
C GLY A 235 -4.78 3.12 -8.17
N PRO A 236 -5.50 3.97 -8.93
CA PRO A 236 -5.52 5.41 -8.68
C PRO A 236 -6.08 5.75 -7.30
N SER A 237 -5.55 6.83 -6.73
CA SER A 237 -5.85 7.30 -5.38
C SER A 237 -7.28 7.84 -5.23
N GLU A 238 -7.84 7.73 -4.02
CA GLU A 238 -9.24 8.04 -3.74
C GLU A 238 -9.41 8.74 -2.38
N ILE A 239 -10.36 9.66 -2.31
CA ILE A 239 -10.85 10.23 -1.04
C ILE A 239 -12.38 10.26 -1.05
N LEU A 240 -12.99 9.86 0.07
CA LEU A 240 -14.40 10.07 0.36
C LEU A 240 -14.53 10.91 1.62
N VAL A 241 -15.24 12.03 1.53
CA VAL A 241 -15.63 12.83 2.69
C VAL A 241 -17.10 12.55 2.98
N LEU A 242 -17.39 12.04 4.18
CA LEU A 242 -18.73 11.85 4.70
C LEU A 242 -19.05 12.99 5.67
N ALA A 243 -19.95 13.88 5.28
CA ALA A 243 -20.19 15.12 6.02
C ALA A 243 -21.68 15.43 6.22
N ASP A 244 -22.02 16.08 7.33
CA ASP A 244 -23.36 16.64 7.57
C ASP A 244 -23.33 18.18 7.52
N GLU A 245 -24.48 18.82 7.74
CA GLU A 245 -24.62 20.28 7.70
C GLU A 245 -23.72 21.05 8.68
N THR A 246 -23.08 20.39 9.65
CA THR A 246 -22.18 21.03 10.61
C THR A 246 -20.76 21.21 10.08
N ALA A 247 -20.39 20.51 9.01
CA ALA A 247 -19.06 20.58 8.42
C ALA A 247 -18.77 21.95 7.81
N ASN A 248 -17.54 22.42 7.96
CA ASN A 248 -17.08 23.60 7.24
C ASN A 248 -16.88 23.29 5.73
N PRO A 249 -17.64 23.92 4.81
CA PRO A 249 -17.55 23.61 3.38
C PRO A 249 -16.18 23.94 2.78
N ARG A 250 -15.46 24.90 3.36
CA ARG A 250 -14.11 25.26 2.90
C ARG A 250 -13.08 24.18 3.24
N TYR A 251 -13.24 23.49 4.36
CA TYR A 251 -12.36 22.39 4.74
C TYR A 251 -12.62 21.17 3.86
N VAL A 252 -13.88 20.74 3.78
CA VAL A 252 -14.30 19.65 2.89
C VAL A 252 -13.82 19.86 1.45
N ALA A 253 -13.98 21.08 0.91
CA ALA A 253 -13.49 21.39 -0.43
C ALA A 253 -11.96 21.28 -0.54
N ALA A 254 -11.20 21.73 0.45
CA ALA A 254 -9.74 21.63 0.44
C ALA A 254 -9.28 20.16 0.52
N ASP A 255 -9.92 19.36 1.36
CA ASP A 255 -9.58 17.94 1.56
C ASP A 255 -9.92 17.10 0.31
N LEU A 256 -11.04 17.36 -0.35
CA LEU A 256 -11.33 16.74 -1.67
C LEU A 256 -10.24 17.04 -2.71
N LEU A 257 -9.68 18.26 -2.68
CA LEU A 257 -8.67 18.67 -3.65
C LEU A 257 -7.26 18.16 -3.34
N SER A 258 -6.95 17.84 -2.07
CA SER A 258 -5.65 17.26 -1.70
C SER A 258 -5.40 15.95 -2.43
N GLN A 259 -6.43 15.14 -2.61
CA GLN A 259 -6.30 13.89 -3.38
C GLN A 259 -6.40 14.11 -4.89
N ALA A 260 -7.29 15.00 -5.34
CA ALA A 260 -7.51 15.25 -6.76
C ALA A 260 -6.25 15.80 -7.48
N GLU A 261 -5.31 16.41 -6.75
CA GLU A 261 -4.06 16.88 -7.35
C GLU A 261 -3.07 15.76 -7.67
N HIS A 262 -3.22 14.55 -7.11
CA HIS A 262 -2.24 13.47 -7.29
C HIS A 262 -2.17 12.99 -8.76
N ASP A 263 -3.33 12.68 -9.36
CA ASP A 263 -3.44 12.07 -10.69
C ASP A 263 -4.76 12.44 -11.38
N GLU A 264 -4.78 12.51 -12.70
CA GLU A 264 -6.00 12.79 -13.50
C GLU A 264 -7.08 11.70 -13.33
N LEU A 265 -6.70 10.51 -12.85
CA LEU A 265 -7.59 9.38 -12.53
C LEU A 265 -7.96 9.30 -11.04
N ALA A 266 -7.46 10.20 -10.20
CA ALA A 266 -7.86 10.25 -8.79
C ALA A 266 -9.35 10.55 -8.67
N SER A 267 -10.00 10.04 -7.62
CA SER A 267 -11.42 10.34 -7.34
C SER A 267 -11.58 11.06 -6.01
N ALA A 268 -12.43 12.07 -6.02
CA ALA A 268 -12.80 12.86 -4.86
C ALA A 268 -14.34 12.87 -4.75
N ILE A 269 -14.86 12.29 -3.68
CA ILE A 269 -16.30 12.08 -3.50
C ILE A 269 -16.74 12.69 -2.17
N LEU A 270 -17.74 13.56 -2.21
CA LEU A 270 -18.48 13.98 -1.01
C LEU A 270 -19.78 13.19 -0.95
N VAL A 271 -20.08 12.61 0.21
CA VAL A 271 -21.41 12.09 0.54
C VAL A 271 -21.95 12.91 1.71
N THR A 272 -23.12 13.53 1.52
CA THR A 272 -23.70 14.42 2.54
C THR A 272 -25.22 14.32 2.61
N THR A 273 -25.79 14.62 3.77
CA THR A 273 -27.25 14.78 3.96
C THR A 273 -27.73 16.20 3.67
N SER A 274 -26.83 17.14 3.35
CA SER A 274 -27.15 18.56 3.20
C SER A 274 -26.91 19.06 1.78
N SER A 275 -27.99 19.39 1.05
CA SER A 275 -27.89 20.05 -0.26
C SER A 275 -27.23 21.42 -0.17
N GLU A 276 -27.41 22.14 0.95
CA GLU A 276 -26.77 23.44 1.15
C GLU A 276 -25.24 23.29 1.30
N LEU A 277 -24.78 22.27 2.02
CA LEU A 277 -23.35 21.96 2.12
C LEU A 277 -22.80 21.59 0.74
N ALA A 278 -23.49 20.74 -0.02
CA ALA A 278 -23.08 20.31 -1.35
C ALA A 278 -22.78 21.49 -2.30
N GLU A 279 -23.70 22.45 -2.37
CA GLU A 279 -23.54 23.66 -3.21
C GLU A 279 -22.37 24.52 -2.73
N LYS A 280 -22.22 24.71 -1.41
CA LYS A 280 -21.13 25.50 -0.83
C LYS A 280 -19.77 24.86 -1.08
N VAL A 281 -19.66 23.54 -0.93
CA VAL A 281 -18.43 22.79 -1.21
C VAL A 281 -18.06 22.93 -2.69
N SER A 282 -19.00 22.71 -3.62
CA SER A 282 -18.70 22.86 -5.05
C SER A 282 -18.21 24.27 -5.38
N ALA A 283 -18.79 25.31 -4.76
CA ALA A 283 -18.36 26.69 -4.98
C ALA A 283 -16.97 26.99 -4.40
N GLU A 284 -16.61 26.42 -3.24
CA GLU A 284 -15.25 26.56 -2.69
C GLU A 284 -14.21 25.79 -3.52
N THR A 285 -14.57 24.61 -4.03
CA THR A 285 -13.74 23.84 -4.96
C THR A 285 -13.37 24.67 -6.20
N ASP A 286 -14.35 25.32 -6.83
CA ASP A 286 -14.11 26.17 -8.01
C ASP A 286 -13.18 27.36 -7.71
N LYS A 287 -13.23 27.91 -6.49
CA LYS A 287 -12.32 28.98 -6.05
C LYS A 287 -10.90 28.45 -5.88
N PHE A 288 -10.72 27.34 -5.16
CA PHE A 288 -9.40 26.78 -4.91
C PHE A 288 -8.68 26.34 -6.18
N ILE A 289 -9.40 25.80 -7.17
CA ILE A 289 -8.80 25.41 -8.46
C ILE A 289 -8.12 26.60 -9.16
N GLN A 290 -8.63 27.82 -8.97
CA GLN A 290 -8.04 29.03 -9.54
C GLN A 290 -6.77 29.49 -8.82
N GLU A 291 -6.58 29.06 -7.57
CA GLU A 291 -5.45 29.46 -6.70
C GLU A 291 -4.33 28.40 -6.69
N LEU A 292 -4.67 27.12 -6.80
CA LEU A 292 -3.74 26.01 -6.67
C LEU A 292 -2.91 25.79 -7.94
N SER A 293 -1.62 25.54 -7.76
CA SER A 293 -0.64 25.41 -8.86
C SER A 293 -0.89 24.20 -9.78
N ARG A 294 -1.61 23.17 -9.30
CA ARG A 294 -1.98 21.96 -10.05
C ARG A 294 -3.43 21.97 -10.53
N GLY A 295 -4.05 23.15 -10.67
CA GLY A 295 -5.45 23.31 -11.05
C GLY A 295 -5.90 22.52 -12.30
N GLU A 296 -5.04 22.39 -13.32
CA GLU A 296 -5.38 21.59 -14.53
C GLU A 296 -5.55 20.09 -14.25
N ILE A 297 -4.70 19.50 -13.39
CA ILE A 297 -4.78 18.08 -13.02
C ILE A 297 -6.01 17.87 -12.14
N ILE A 298 -6.20 18.75 -11.16
CA ILE A 298 -7.36 18.75 -10.27
C ILE A 298 -8.65 18.80 -11.09
N GLN A 299 -8.75 19.74 -12.04
CA GLN A 299 -9.95 19.89 -12.87
C GLN A 299 -10.26 18.61 -13.65
N LYS A 300 -9.26 17.96 -14.26
CA LYS A 300 -9.46 16.70 -14.98
C LYS A 300 -9.90 15.56 -14.05
N SER A 301 -9.30 15.45 -12.86
CA SER A 301 -9.71 14.47 -11.86
C SER A 301 -11.18 14.66 -11.48
N LEU A 302 -11.59 15.90 -11.19
CA LEU A 302 -12.97 16.21 -10.82
C LEU A 302 -13.96 16.03 -11.98
N ASP A 303 -13.57 16.40 -13.20
CA ASP A 303 -14.41 16.24 -14.39
C ASP A 303 -14.68 14.77 -14.69
N ASN A 304 -13.73 13.88 -14.39
CA ASN A 304 -13.88 12.46 -14.64
C ASN A 304 -14.52 11.73 -13.45
N TYR A 305 -14.10 12.04 -12.22
CA TYR A 305 -14.40 11.24 -11.03
C TYR A 305 -14.73 12.06 -9.77
N GLY A 306 -15.10 13.33 -9.94
CA GLY A 306 -15.54 14.22 -8.86
C GLY A 306 -17.07 14.22 -8.69
N HIS A 307 -17.54 13.68 -7.57
CA HIS A 307 -18.98 13.56 -7.28
C HIS A 307 -19.34 14.14 -5.91
N ILE A 308 -20.52 14.74 -5.83
CA ILE A 308 -21.17 15.12 -4.58
C ILE A 308 -22.53 14.41 -4.55
N LEU A 309 -22.69 13.47 -3.63
CA LEU A 309 -23.88 12.66 -3.47
C LEU A 309 -24.70 13.17 -2.29
N VAL A 310 -25.93 13.60 -2.55
CA VAL A 310 -26.85 14.07 -1.51
C VAL A 310 -27.76 12.93 -1.07
N ALA A 311 -27.53 12.40 0.12
CA ALA A 311 -28.29 11.33 0.76
C ALA A 311 -29.55 11.86 1.46
N ASP A 312 -30.62 11.05 1.48
CA ASP A 312 -31.83 11.37 2.24
C ASP A 312 -31.61 11.20 3.75
N THR A 313 -30.76 10.25 4.17
CA THR A 313 -30.42 9.99 5.56
C THR A 313 -28.92 9.71 5.76
N MET A 314 -28.45 9.85 7.01
CA MET A 314 -27.07 9.50 7.37
C MET A 314 -26.82 7.99 7.26
N GLU A 315 -27.83 7.16 7.52
CA GLU A 315 -27.76 5.72 7.24
C GLU A 315 -27.47 5.43 5.76
N ASP A 316 -28.19 6.08 4.83
CA ASP A 316 -27.94 5.90 3.39
C ASP A 316 -26.52 6.36 3.00
N ALA A 317 -26.05 7.45 3.60
CA ALA A 317 -24.72 7.99 3.37
C ALA A 317 -23.61 7.03 3.85
N ILE A 318 -23.79 6.42 5.03
CA ILE A 318 -22.89 5.40 5.59
C ILE A 318 -22.90 4.13 4.73
N ASP A 319 -24.06 3.70 4.26
CA ASP A 319 -24.16 2.55 3.37
C ASP A 319 -23.45 2.79 2.04
N ALA A 320 -23.57 4.00 1.47
CA ALA A 320 -22.80 4.38 0.29
C ALA A 320 -21.29 4.38 0.55
N ALA A 321 -20.83 4.96 1.67
CA ALA A 321 -19.41 4.96 2.04
C ALA A 321 -18.86 3.52 2.17
N ASN A 322 -19.61 2.63 2.81
CA ASN A 322 -19.26 1.21 2.95
C ASN A 322 -19.21 0.46 1.61
N GLU A 323 -20.07 0.81 0.66
CA GLU A 323 -20.07 0.19 -0.67
C GLU A 323 -18.96 0.73 -1.57
N ILE A 324 -18.65 2.01 -1.47
CA ILE A 324 -17.53 2.64 -2.17
C ILE A 324 -16.20 2.07 -1.65
N ALA A 325 -16.09 1.88 -0.33
CA ALA A 325 -14.90 1.30 0.33
C ALA A 325 -13.61 2.01 -0.11
N SER A 326 -13.59 3.33 0.10
CA SER A 326 -12.52 4.22 -0.36
C SER A 326 -11.18 3.94 0.33
N GLU A 327 -10.11 4.33 -0.36
CA GLU A 327 -8.75 4.39 0.17
C GLU A 327 -8.70 5.27 1.44
N HIS A 328 -9.15 6.51 1.35
CA HIS A 328 -9.27 7.45 2.46
C HIS A 328 -10.75 7.79 2.72
N LEU A 329 -11.16 7.75 3.99
CA LEU A 329 -12.48 8.18 4.44
C LEU A 329 -12.34 9.25 5.52
N GLU A 330 -12.86 10.44 5.26
CA GLU A 330 -12.99 11.48 6.28
C GLU A 330 -14.43 11.54 6.80
N ILE A 331 -14.60 11.65 8.11
CA ILE A 331 -15.89 11.76 8.77
C ILE A 331 -15.98 13.14 9.43
N MET A 332 -16.71 14.04 8.78
CA MET A 332 -16.92 15.43 9.20
C MET A 332 -18.39 15.64 9.56
N THR A 333 -18.82 15.02 10.65
CA THR A 333 -20.21 15.10 11.15
C THR A 333 -20.23 15.59 12.59
N ALA A 334 -21.42 15.92 13.10
CA ALA A 334 -21.61 16.34 14.48
C ALA A 334 -21.23 15.26 15.51
N ASN A 335 -21.42 13.97 15.16
CA ASN A 335 -21.11 12.81 16.02
C ASN A 335 -20.21 11.81 15.27
N PRO A 336 -18.96 12.18 14.96
CA PRO A 336 -18.14 11.43 13.99
C PRO A 336 -17.68 10.06 14.52
N PHE A 337 -17.55 9.91 15.84
CA PHE A 337 -17.24 8.62 16.47
C PHE A 337 -18.39 7.61 16.36
N ASP A 338 -19.65 8.05 16.49
CA ASP A 338 -20.80 7.17 16.32
C ASP A 338 -20.89 6.67 14.87
N VAL A 339 -20.67 7.57 13.91
CA VAL A 339 -20.59 7.24 12.49
C VAL A 339 -19.45 6.24 12.23
N MET A 340 -18.26 6.47 12.78
CA MET A 340 -17.11 5.57 12.64
C MET A 340 -17.46 4.13 13.05
N THR A 341 -18.23 3.91 14.12
CA THR A 341 -18.61 2.54 14.55
C THR A 341 -19.44 1.77 13.53
N LYS A 342 -20.08 2.47 12.58
CA LYS A 342 -20.91 1.89 11.52
C LYS A 342 -20.13 1.71 10.20
N ILE A 343 -18.91 2.24 10.10
CA ILE A 343 -18.03 2.03 8.94
C ILE A 343 -17.39 0.65 9.03
N ARG A 344 -17.56 -0.13 7.98
CA ARG A 344 -17.00 -1.47 7.78
C ARG A 344 -15.79 -1.46 6.84
N ASN A 345 -15.84 -0.64 5.79
CA ASN A 345 -14.84 -0.67 4.71
C ASN A 345 -14.27 0.73 4.45
N ALA A 346 -13.00 0.93 4.80
CA ALA A 346 -12.18 2.07 4.44
C ALA A 346 -10.72 1.70 4.64
N GLY A 347 -9.80 2.22 3.81
CA GLY A 347 -8.38 2.02 4.02
C GLY A 347 -7.89 2.75 5.28
N ALA A 348 -8.09 4.07 5.31
CA ALA A 348 -7.84 4.92 6.46
C ALA A 348 -9.09 5.74 6.81
N ILE A 349 -9.38 5.87 8.11
CA ILE A 349 -10.51 6.67 8.61
C ILE A 349 -9.95 7.87 9.39
N PHE A 350 -10.35 9.06 8.96
CA PHE A 350 -10.02 10.31 9.60
C PHE A 350 -11.26 10.94 10.23
N ILE A 351 -11.13 11.43 11.46
CA ILE A 351 -12.28 11.77 12.31
C ILE A 351 -12.19 13.23 12.74
N GLY A 352 -13.21 14.01 12.35
CA GLY A 352 -13.36 15.42 12.69
C GLY A 352 -12.55 16.38 11.82
N GLU A 353 -12.86 17.68 11.96
CA GLU A 353 -12.40 18.75 11.05
C GLU A 353 -10.89 19.03 11.03
N TYR A 354 -10.12 18.49 11.99
CA TYR A 354 -8.67 18.73 12.10
C TYR A 354 -7.84 17.51 11.71
N SER A 355 -8.49 16.48 11.17
CA SER A 355 -7.87 15.23 10.77
C SER A 355 -7.94 15.10 9.25
N SER A 356 -7.34 16.01 8.49
CA SER A 356 -7.34 15.87 7.03
C SER A 356 -6.38 14.78 6.55
N GLU A 357 -6.65 14.20 5.39
CA GLU A 357 -5.86 13.14 4.75
C GLU A 357 -4.34 13.41 4.75
N PRO A 358 -3.85 14.62 4.40
CA PRO A 358 -2.41 14.93 4.43
C PRO A 358 -1.74 14.68 5.79
N LEU A 359 -2.48 14.78 6.91
CA LEU A 359 -1.94 14.47 8.22
C LEU A 359 -1.52 12.99 8.32
N GLY A 360 -2.33 12.09 7.75
CA GLY A 360 -2.04 10.66 7.66
C GLY A 360 -0.89 10.36 6.71
N ASP A 361 -0.91 11.00 5.53
CA ASP A 361 0.06 10.82 4.46
C ASP A 361 1.49 11.17 4.85
N TYR A 362 1.65 12.16 5.74
CA TYR A 362 2.96 12.70 6.08
C TYR A 362 3.42 12.41 7.50
N PHE A 363 2.54 12.42 8.51
CA PHE A 363 3.02 12.72 9.87
C PHE A 363 2.38 11.92 11.01
N ALA A 364 1.11 11.54 10.96
CA ALA A 364 0.41 10.97 12.12
C ALA A 364 0.97 9.61 12.56
N GLY A 365 1.42 8.79 11.61
CA GLY A 365 2.02 7.48 11.88
C GLY A 365 1.38 6.29 11.15
N PRO A 366 0.05 6.23 10.94
CA PRO A 366 -0.56 5.23 10.07
C PRO A 366 0.02 5.24 8.65
N ASN A 367 -0.09 4.12 7.94
CA ASN A 367 0.49 3.97 6.62
C ASN A 367 -0.44 4.50 5.52
N HIS A 368 0.10 5.27 4.58
CA HIS A 368 -0.65 5.75 3.41
C HIS A 368 -0.62 4.83 2.19
N ILE A 369 0.07 3.69 2.29
CA ILE A 369 0.00 2.66 1.25
C ILE A 369 -1.24 1.83 1.53
N LEU A 370 -2.33 2.26 0.90
CA LEU A 370 -3.69 1.86 1.22
C LEU A 370 -4.34 1.08 0.08
N PRO A 371 -5.37 0.29 0.40
CA PRO A 371 -6.17 -0.37 -0.63
C PRO A 371 -7.05 0.63 -1.38
N THR A 372 -6.96 0.63 -2.71
CA THR A 372 -7.69 1.52 -3.64
C THR A 372 -8.75 0.76 -4.44
N ASN A 373 -9.62 1.45 -5.18
CA ASN A 373 -10.63 0.89 -6.08
C ASN A 373 -11.58 -0.11 -5.39
N GLY A 374 -12.05 0.23 -4.19
CA GLY A 374 -12.97 -0.60 -3.42
C GLY A 374 -12.34 -1.85 -2.81
N THR A 375 -11.01 -2.02 -2.93
CA THR A 375 -10.32 -3.18 -2.36
C THR A 375 -10.17 -3.11 -0.84
N ALA A 376 -10.52 -1.98 -0.20
CA ALA A 376 -10.63 -1.88 1.26
C ALA A 376 -11.69 -2.83 1.85
N LYS A 377 -12.53 -3.46 1.01
CA LYS A 377 -13.42 -4.56 1.41
C LYS A 377 -12.67 -5.84 1.82
N PHE A 378 -11.41 -6.01 1.43
CA PHE A 378 -10.66 -7.25 1.68
C PHE A 378 -9.13 -7.10 1.84
N PHE A 379 -8.56 -5.95 1.48
CA PHE A 379 -7.17 -5.59 1.78
C PHE A 379 -7.09 -4.60 2.93
N SER A 380 -5.94 -4.56 3.58
CA SER A 380 -5.62 -3.65 4.68
C SER A 380 -4.49 -2.69 4.26
N PRO A 381 -4.31 -1.57 4.98
CA PRO A 381 -3.11 -0.74 4.87
C PRO A 381 -1.84 -1.56 5.05
N LEU A 382 -0.76 -1.16 4.38
CA LEU A 382 0.56 -1.76 4.63
C LEU A 382 0.90 -1.62 6.12
N SER A 383 1.30 -2.73 6.75
CA SER A 383 1.52 -2.82 8.19
C SER A 383 2.74 -3.66 8.52
N VAL A 384 3.08 -3.78 9.81
CA VAL A 384 4.12 -4.71 10.26
C VAL A 384 3.80 -6.16 9.88
N ASP A 385 2.52 -6.56 9.95
CA ASP A 385 2.09 -7.93 9.65
C ASP A 385 2.42 -8.35 8.22
N ASP A 386 2.51 -7.40 7.28
CA ASP A 386 2.92 -7.65 5.90
C ASP A 386 4.35 -8.18 5.77
N PHE A 387 5.19 -7.91 6.76
CA PHE A 387 6.60 -8.27 6.81
C PHE A 387 6.87 -9.44 7.76
N LEU A 388 5.81 -10.03 8.34
CA LEU A 388 5.90 -11.17 9.25
C LEU A 388 5.34 -12.43 8.59
N LYS A 389 5.96 -13.58 8.90
CA LYS A 389 5.43 -14.92 8.62
C LYS A 389 5.16 -15.66 9.92
N LYS A 390 4.11 -16.50 9.89
CA LYS A 390 3.63 -17.28 11.03
C LYS A 390 3.78 -18.77 10.71
N SER A 391 4.40 -19.54 11.61
CA SER A 391 4.53 -20.99 11.49
C SER A 391 3.86 -21.68 12.68
N SER A 392 3.00 -22.66 12.41
CA SER A 392 2.41 -23.51 13.46
C SER A 392 3.47 -24.40 14.10
N ILE A 393 3.50 -24.43 15.42
CA ILE A 393 4.36 -25.31 16.21
C ILE A 393 3.49 -26.43 16.76
N ILE A 394 3.90 -27.67 16.51
CA ILE A 394 3.23 -28.88 17.00
C ILE A 394 4.31 -29.81 17.53
N SER A 395 4.24 -30.11 18.83
CA SER A 395 5.08 -31.10 19.50
C SER A 395 4.20 -31.95 20.39
N TYR A 396 4.31 -33.27 20.28
CA TYR A 396 3.56 -34.22 21.09
C TYR A 396 4.53 -35.13 21.84
N SER A 397 4.25 -35.38 23.10
CA SER A 397 4.88 -36.47 23.82
C SER A 397 4.34 -37.82 23.32
N ARG A 398 5.08 -38.89 23.60
CA ARG A 398 4.57 -40.25 23.32
C ARG A 398 3.26 -40.54 24.05
N ASN A 399 3.11 -40.05 25.28
CA ASN A 399 1.92 -40.27 26.10
C ASN A 399 0.70 -39.51 25.56
N ALA A 400 0.89 -38.28 25.12
CA ALA A 400 -0.20 -37.52 24.52
C ALA A 400 -0.65 -38.15 23.19
N LEU A 401 0.29 -38.62 22.37
CA LEU A 401 -0.03 -39.27 21.11
C LEU A 401 -0.69 -40.65 21.32
N SER A 402 -0.32 -41.41 22.36
CA SER A 402 -0.91 -42.73 22.61
C SER A 402 -2.41 -42.69 22.90
N GLU A 403 -2.94 -41.56 23.37
CA GLU A 403 -4.37 -41.43 23.63
C GLU A 403 -5.20 -41.24 22.35
N ILE A 404 -4.58 -40.82 21.24
CA ILE A 404 -5.29 -40.38 20.02
C ILE A 404 -4.82 -41.08 18.73
N HIS A 405 -3.81 -41.95 18.81
CA HIS A 405 -3.15 -42.47 17.61
C HIS A 405 -4.09 -43.32 16.73
N GLU A 406 -4.93 -44.17 17.34
CA GLU A 406 -5.88 -45.00 16.60
C GLU A 406 -6.94 -44.18 15.85
N ASP A 407 -7.34 -43.03 16.40
CA ASP A 407 -8.30 -42.13 15.76
C ASP A 407 -7.69 -41.47 14.53
N ILE A 408 -6.42 -41.04 14.63
CA ILE A 408 -5.67 -40.47 13.49
C ILE A 408 -5.48 -41.53 12.40
N GLU A 409 -5.12 -42.76 12.78
CA GLU A 409 -4.97 -43.88 11.85
C GLU A 409 -6.28 -44.15 11.11
N LYS A 410 -7.41 -44.29 11.83
CA LYS A 410 -8.74 -44.51 11.22
C LYS A 410 -9.14 -43.36 10.29
N PHE A 411 -8.85 -42.12 10.66
CA PHE A 411 -9.14 -40.97 9.82
C PHE A 411 -8.35 -41.04 8.51
N ALA A 412 -7.04 -41.30 8.59
CA ALA A 412 -6.18 -41.46 7.43
C ALA A 412 -6.58 -42.68 6.56
N GLU A 413 -7.02 -43.78 7.16
CA GLU A 413 -7.54 -44.95 6.44
C GLU A 413 -8.85 -44.66 5.72
N ALA A 414 -9.77 -43.89 6.33
CA ALA A 414 -11.01 -43.47 5.69
C ALA A 414 -10.74 -42.58 4.46
N GLU A 415 -9.69 -41.78 4.50
CA GLU A 415 -9.18 -40.99 3.36
C GLU A 415 -8.31 -41.80 2.39
N GLN A 416 -8.10 -43.10 2.65
CA GLN A 416 -7.24 -44.00 1.87
C GLN A 416 -5.76 -43.57 1.83
N LEU A 417 -5.32 -42.76 2.80
CA LEU A 417 -3.95 -42.27 2.95
C LEU A 417 -3.12 -43.24 3.82
N THR A 418 -2.88 -44.44 3.31
CA THR A 418 -2.23 -45.53 4.06
C THR A 418 -0.85 -45.17 4.62
N ALA A 419 -0.07 -44.33 3.92
CA ALA A 419 1.21 -43.84 4.41
C ALA A 419 1.08 -42.88 5.62
N HIS A 420 0.01 -42.07 5.69
CA HIS A 420 -0.26 -41.20 6.83
C HIS A 420 -0.61 -42.04 8.07
N ALA A 421 -1.54 -43.00 7.93
CA ALA A 421 -1.89 -43.95 8.99
C ALA A 421 -0.65 -44.71 9.49
N ASN A 422 0.11 -45.29 8.56
CA ASN A 422 1.33 -46.02 8.89
C ASN A 422 2.36 -45.16 9.64
N SER A 423 2.49 -43.87 9.27
CA SER A 423 3.42 -42.98 9.97
C SER A 423 3.10 -42.88 11.46
N ILE A 424 1.83 -42.87 11.87
CA ILE A 424 1.44 -42.85 13.28
C ILE A 424 1.65 -44.22 13.91
N LYS A 425 1.16 -45.28 13.25
CA LYS A 425 1.18 -46.66 13.74
C LYS A 425 2.57 -47.13 14.19
N VAL A 426 3.60 -46.92 13.37
CA VAL A 426 4.98 -47.40 13.64
C VAL A 426 5.62 -46.79 14.89
N ARG A 427 5.04 -45.75 15.50
CA ARG A 427 5.53 -45.15 16.76
C ARG A 427 5.11 -45.95 18.00
N PHE A 428 4.18 -46.89 17.84
CA PHE A 428 3.62 -47.73 18.92
C PHE A 428 3.84 -49.24 18.71
N GLU A 429 4.63 -49.61 17.69
CA GLU A 429 5.07 -51.00 17.44
C GLU A 429 6.18 -51.47 18.40
#